data_AF-A0A258BUL4-F1
#
_entry.id   AF-A0A258BUL4-F1
#
_cell.length_a   1.000
_cell.length_b   1.000
_cell.length_c   1.000
_cell.angle_alpha   90.00
_cell.angle_beta   90.00
_cell.angle_gamma   90.00
#
_symmetry.space_group_name_H-M   'P 1'
#
loop_
_entity.id
_entity.type
_entity.pdbx_description
1 polymer ?
#
loop_
_entity_poly.entity_id
_entity_poly.type
_entity_poly.pdbx_seq_one_letter_code
_entity_poly.pdbx_strand_id
1 'polypeptide(L)'
;MGGRPCLADFAFIGPLYAHLYRDPTSGELMKRLAPGVADWVERTHAGEKGAGDLLAEDAIPETLEPILARQMREQFPALVETARLFEGWASEAAAGAFLPRGLGEIWIDIEGTRGPAQARTFPLYRLQAVTDAYDAMDAGAKARADELLERVRGAPLKDFRLPKRLVRTNYRLALA
;
A
#
# COMPACT_ATOMS: atom_id res chain seq x y z
N MET A 1 -12.44 -3.12 -9.80
CA MET A 1 -11.56 -3.82 -10.76
C MET A 1 -12.26 -5.04 -11.35
N GLY A 2 -13.20 -4.80 -12.27
CA GLY A 2 -14.23 -5.76 -12.65
C GLY A 2 -15.62 -5.30 -12.20
N GLY A 3 -16.62 -6.19 -12.29
CA GLY A 3 -18.03 -5.90 -12.02
C GLY A 3 -18.51 -6.20 -10.59
N ARG A 4 -17.63 -6.64 -9.69
CA ARG A 4 -17.90 -6.83 -8.26
C ARG A 4 -16.76 -6.28 -7.39
N PRO A 5 -17.02 -5.88 -6.13
CA PRO A 5 -15.99 -5.44 -5.20
C PRO A 5 -14.94 -6.53 -4.95
N CYS A 6 -13.67 -6.13 -4.88
CA CYS A 6 -12.57 -6.99 -4.48
C CYS A 6 -11.66 -6.30 -3.45
N LEU A 7 -10.68 -7.05 -2.94
CA LEU A 7 -9.72 -6.54 -1.95
C LEU A 7 -9.02 -5.26 -2.40
N ALA A 8 -8.69 -5.16 -3.67
CA ALA A 8 -8.03 -3.98 -4.20
C ALA A 8 -8.96 -2.75 -4.18
N ASP A 9 -10.28 -2.91 -4.36
CA ASP A 9 -11.21 -1.78 -4.29
C ASP A 9 -11.17 -1.18 -2.88
N PHE A 10 -11.17 -2.04 -1.85
CA PHE A 10 -11.03 -1.63 -0.45
C PHE A 10 -9.65 -1.07 -0.09
N ALA A 11 -8.59 -1.47 -0.80
CA ALA A 11 -7.25 -0.91 -0.60
C ALA A 11 -7.13 0.51 -1.18
N PHE A 12 -7.76 0.78 -2.32
CA PHE A 12 -7.70 2.08 -2.99
C PHE A 12 -8.75 3.08 -2.49
N ILE A 13 -9.93 2.62 -2.04
CA ILE A 13 -11.02 3.52 -1.69
C ILE A 13 -10.68 4.44 -0.52
N GLY A 14 -9.89 3.99 0.45
CA GLY A 14 -9.52 4.77 1.64
C GLY A 14 -8.97 6.16 1.29
N PRO A 15 -7.80 6.26 0.64
CA PRO A 15 -7.23 7.56 0.27
C PRO A 15 -8.05 8.29 -0.81
N LEU A 16 -8.56 7.59 -1.83
CA LEU A 16 -9.27 8.22 -2.94
C LEU A 16 -10.60 8.85 -2.50
N TYR A 17 -11.33 8.22 -1.59
CA TYR A 17 -12.53 8.80 -1.02
C TYR A 17 -12.21 9.89 0.00
N ALA A 18 -11.44 9.56 1.04
CA ALA A 18 -11.30 10.41 2.22
C ALA A 18 -10.48 11.69 1.96
N HIS A 19 -9.47 11.62 1.10
CA HIS A 19 -8.52 12.71 0.88
C HIS A 19 -8.68 13.43 -0.45
N LEU A 20 -9.25 12.77 -1.47
CA LEU A 20 -9.46 13.39 -2.79
C LEU A 20 -10.94 13.69 -3.03
N TYR A 21 -11.79 12.68 -3.14
CA TYR A 21 -13.19 12.88 -3.51
C TYR A 21 -13.96 13.79 -2.54
N ARG A 22 -13.72 13.66 -1.23
CA ARG A 22 -14.38 14.47 -0.19
C ARG A 22 -13.89 15.91 -0.09
N ASP A 23 -12.70 16.20 -0.60
CA ASP A 23 -12.18 17.56 -0.61
C ASP A 23 -12.88 18.36 -1.72
N PRO A 24 -13.39 19.59 -1.46
CA PRO A 24 -14.19 20.31 -2.46
C PRO A 24 -13.48 20.52 -3.78
N THR A 25 -12.20 20.90 -3.76
CA THR A 25 -11.48 21.21 -5.01
C THR A 25 -11.08 19.95 -5.76
N SER A 26 -10.43 19.01 -5.09
CA SER A 26 -9.98 17.77 -5.74
C SER A 26 -11.14 16.84 -6.09
N GLY A 27 -12.24 16.87 -5.34
CA GLY A 27 -13.49 16.19 -5.67
C GLY A 27 -14.13 16.72 -6.96
N GLU A 28 -14.25 18.05 -7.11
CA GLU A 28 -14.75 18.63 -8.36
C GLU A 28 -13.81 18.36 -9.55
N LEU A 29 -12.48 18.35 -9.34
CA LEU A 29 -11.54 17.91 -10.36
C LEU A 29 -11.73 16.44 -10.73
N MET A 30 -11.93 15.55 -9.75
CA MET A 30 -12.17 14.13 -10.00
C MET A 30 -13.44 13.91 -10.82
N LYS A 31 -14.56 14.53 -10.45
CA LYS A 31 -15.82 14.43 -11.21
C LYS A 31 -15.68 14.94 -12.64
N ARG A 32 -14.92 16.02 -12.84
CA ARG A 32 -14.73 16.64 -14.16
C ARG A 32 -13.75 15.87 -15.05
N LEU A 33 -12.62 15.42 -14.50
CA LEU A 33 -11.52 14.83 -15.28
C LEU A 33 -11.55 13.30 -15.30
N ALA A 34 -12.16 12.67 -14.29
CA ALA A 34 -12.21 11.23 -14.13
C ALA A 34 -13.58 10.77 -13.59
N PRO A 35 -14.70 11.06 -14.30
CA PRO A 35 -16.06 10.75 -13.81
C PRO A 35 -16.26 9.27 -13.49
N GLY A 36 -15.66 8.35 -14.27
CA GLY A 36 -15.73 6.91 -13.96
C GLY A 36 -15.05 6.52 -12.64
N VAL A 37 -14.03 7.27 -12.21
CA VAL A 37 -13.39 7.10 -10.90
C VAL A 37 -14.29 7.67 -9.81
N ALA A 38 -14.90 8.84 -10.03
CA ALA A 38 -15.86 9.43 -9.10
C ALA A 38 -17.06 8.47 -8.85
N ASP A 39 -17.65 7.93 -9.91
CA ASP A 39 -18.74 6.95 -9.80
C ASP A 39 -18.29 5.69 -9.07
N TRP A 40 -17.08 5.19 -9.35
CA TRP A 40 -16.51 4.05 -8.64
C TRP A 40 -16.32 4.35 -7.14
N VAL A 41 -15.83 5.54 -6.79
CA VAL A 41 -15.68 5.98 -5.39
C VAL A 41 -17.04 5.97 -4.68
N GLU A 42 -18.06 6.57 -5.29
CA GLU A 42 -19.41 6.65 -4.72
C GLU A 42 -20.02 5.27 -4.49
N ARG A 43 -20.01 4.40 -5.50
CA ARG A 43 -20.56 3.03 -5.39
C ARG A 43 -19.82 2.18 -4.36
N THR A 44 -18.49 2.26 -4.36
CA THR A 44 -17.65 1.49 -3.42
C THR A 44 -17.88 1.96 -1.98
N HIS A 45 -17.98 3.27 -1.77
CA HIS A 45 -18.27 3.83 -0.44
C HIS A 45 -19.69 3.51 0.04
N ALA A 46 -20.68 3.50 -0.86
CA ALA A 46 -22.05 3.11 -0.56
C ALA A 46 -22.20 1.62 -0.22
N GLY A 47 -21.17 0.80 -0.45
CA GLY A 47 -21.20 -0.64 -0.18
C GLY A 47 -22.08 -1.41 -1.16
N GLU A 48 -22.19 -0.94 -2.40
CA GLU A 48 -22.94 -1.62 -3.44
C GLU A 48 -22.35 -3.00 -3.74
N LYS A 49 -23.22 -4.01 -3.83
CA LYS A 49 -22.79 -5.41 -3.84
C LYS A 49 -22.01 -5.82 -5.09
N GLY A 50 -22.31 -5.24 -6.26
CA GLY A 50 -21.76 -5.59 -7.59
C GLY A 50 -21.92 -7.08 -7.95
N ALA A 51 -22.40 -7.39 -9.15
CA ALA A 51 -22.72 -8.78 -9.53
C ALA A 51 -21.91 -9.32 -10.72
N GLY A 52 -20.96 -8.54 -11.27
CA GLY A 52 -20.17 -8.97 -12.41
C GLY A 52 -18.85 -9.65 -12.03
N ASP A 53 -18.16 -10.17 -13.02
CA ASP A 53 -16.88 -10.88 -12.84
C ASP A 53 -15.71 -9.93 -12.55
N LEU A 54 -14.65 -10.47 -11.96
CA LEU A 54 -13.35 -9.78 -11.97
C LEU A 54 -12.79 -9.77 -13.39
N LEU A 55 -11.78 -8.93 -13.64
CA LEU A 55 -11.10 -8.95 -14.92
C LEU A 55 -10.48 -10.34 -15.16
N ALA A 56 -10.62 -10.84 -16.38
CA ALA A 56 -10.10 -12.14 -16.78
C ALA A 56 -8.57 -12.18 -16.63
N GLU A 57 -8.03 -13.37 -16.40
CA GLU A 57 -6.57 -13.62 -16.31
C GLU A 57 -5.83 -12.76 -15.28
N ASP A 58 -6.52 -12.34 -14.21
CA ASP A 58 -6.01 -11.40 -13.20
C ASP A 58 -5.47 -10.10 -13.80
N ALA A 59 -6.03 -9.65 -14.93
CA ALA A 59 -5.55 -8.47 -15.61
C ALA A 59 -5.59 -7.22 -14.70
N ILE A 60 -4.46 -6.52 -14.64
CA ILE A 60 -4.33 -5.25 -13.95
C ILE A 60 -4.61 -4.12 -14.95
N PRO A 61 -5.57 -3.22 -14.69
CA PRO A 61 -5.80 -2.07 -15.56
C PRO A 61 -4.53 -1.23 -15.71
N GLU A 62 -4.17 -0.91 -16.95
CA GLU A 62 -2.99 -0.08 -17.27
C GLU A 62 -3.04 1.29 -16.57
N THR A 63 -4.24 1.79 -16.29
CA THR A 63 -4.46 3.05 -15.55
C THR A 63 -4.02 3.00 -14.09
N LEU A 64 -3.84 1.81 -13.50
CA LEU A 64 -3.31 1.65 -12.14
C LEU A 64 -1.78 1.67 -12.09
N GLU A 65 -1.10 1.35 -13.20
CA GLU A 65 0.36 1.27 -13.20
C GLU A 65 1.05 2.58 -12.83
N PRO A 66 0.62 3.77 -13.30
CA PRO A 66 1.20 5.03 -12.85
C PRO A 66 1.06 5.26 -11.34
N ILE A 67 -0.05 4.80 -10.74
CA ILE A 67 -0.29 4.91 -9.28
C ILE A 67 0.66 3.97 -8.53
N LEU A 68 0.75 2.72 -8.96
CA LEU A 68 1.64 1.72 -8.37
C LEU A 68 3.11 2.12 -8.53
N ALA A 69 3.51 2.62 -9.70
CA ALA A 69 4.86 3.11 -9.97
C ALA A 69 5.21 4.30 -9.08
N ARG A 70 4.26 5.19 -8.81
CA ARG A 70 4.45 6.29 -7.86
C ARG A 70 4.60 5.77 -6.43
N GLN A 71 3.82 4.78 -6.00
CA GLN A 71 4.03 4.15 -4.69
C GLN A 71 5.41 3.51 -4.57
N MET A 72 5.88 2.80 -5.61
CA MET A 72 7.22 2.20 -5.60
C MET A 72 8.33 3.26 -5.60
N ARG A 73 8.12 4.40 -6.27
CA ARG A 73 9.10 5.49 -6.32
C ARG A 73 9.17 6.30 -5.04
N GLU A 74 8.02 6.60 -4.40
CA GLU A 74 7.93 7.60 -3.32
C GLU A 74 7.66 6.95 -1.96
N GLN A 75 6.77 5.97 -1.90
CA GLN A 75 6.38 5.33 -0.63
C GLN A 75 7.35 4.21 -0.23
N PHE A 76 7.75 3.36 -1.17
CA PHE A 76 8.57 2.19 -0.83
C PHE A 76 9.95 2.57 -0.23
N PRO A 77 10.69 3.57 -0.75
CA PRO A 77 11.94 4.02 -0.11
C PRO A 77 11.74 4.51 1.32
N ALA A 78 10.64 5.23 1.59
CA ALA A 78 10.28 5.67 2.94
C ALA A 78 10.05 4.48 3.88
N LEU A 79 9.43 3.40 3.39
CA LEU A 79 9.24 2.17 4.16
C LEU A 79 10.57 1.46 4.41
N VAL A 80 11.49 1.43 3.43
CA VAL A 80 12.83 0.87 3.60
C VAL A 80 13.62 1.64 4.65
N GLU A 81 13.61 2.98 4.62
CA GLU A 81 14.27 3.79 5.65
C GLU A 81 13.64 3.58 7.03
N THR A 82 12.30 3.52 7.10
CA THR A 82 11.58 3.21 8.34
C THR A 82 11.94 1.82 8.87
N ALA A 83 12.12 0.83 7.99
CA ALA A 83 12.51 -0.52 8.35
C ALA A 83 13.93 -0.58 8.93
N ARG A 84 14.86 0.27 8.48
CA ARG A 84 16.21 0.40 9.08
C ARG A 84 16.15 0.95 10.50
N LEU A 85 15.34 1.99 10.74
CA LEU A 85 15.13 2.49 12.10
C LEU A 85 14.45 1.44 12.99
N PHE A 86 13.54 0.67 12.41
CA PHE A 86 12.88 -0.44 13.10
C PHE A 86 13.86 -1.54 13.46
N GLU A 87 14.79 -1.90 12.59
CA GLU A 87 15.85 -2.86 12.86
C GLU A 87 16.66 -2.48 14.10
N GLY A 88 17.12 -1.24 14.16
CA GLY A 88 17.86 -0.70 15.31
C GLY A 88 17.05 -0.82 16.60
N TRP A 89 15.81 -0.32 16.61
CA TRP A 89 14.94 -0.41 17.78
C TRP A 89 14.64 -1.86 18.19
N ALA A 90 14.38 -2.74 17.22
CA ALA A 90 13.99 -4.12 17.49
C ALA A 90 15.17 -5.01 17.95
N SER A 91 16.41 -4.59 17.72
CA SER A 91 17.60 -5.30 18.19
C SER A 91 17.76 -5.24 19.72
N GLU A 92 17.23 -4.21 20.36
CA GLU A 92 17.29 -3.97 21.81
C GLU A 92 15.98 -4.30 22.54
N ALA A 93 14.89 -4.50 21.78
CA ALA A 93 13.56 -4.71 22.34
C ALA A 93 13.34 -6.15 22.82
N ALA A 94 12.61 -6.30 23.94
CA ALA A 94 12.17 -7.60 24.42
C ALA A 94 11.15 -8.26 23.47
N ALA A 95 11.06 -9.60 23.49
CA ALA A 95 10.02 -10.33 22.77
C ALA A 95 8.62 -9.84 23.21
N GLY A 96 7.70 -9.69 22.24
CA GLY A 96 6.36 -9.17 22.51
C GLY A 96 6.28 -7.68 22.84
N ALA A 97 7.39 -6.93 22.79
CA ALA A 97 7.39 -5.49 23.07
C ALA A 97 6.45 -4.73 22.11
N PHE A 98 5.66 -3.81 22.68
CA PHE A 98 4.82 -2.93 21.89
C PHE A 98 5.66 -1.87 21.18
N LEU A 99 5.41 -1.69 19.88
CA LEU A 99 6.12 -0.71 19.07
C LEU A 99 5.69 0.73 19.42
N PRO A 100 6.63 1.69 19.40
CA PRO A 100 6.27 3.10 19.40
C PRO A 100 5.50 3.46 18.11
N ARG A 101 4.74 4.57 18.13
CA ARG A 101 3.99 5.04 16.94
C ARG A 101 4.91 5.52 15.81
N GLY A 102 6.11 5.97 16.15
CA GLY A 102 7.15 6.33 15.21
C GLY A 102 8.53 6.12 15.82
N LEU A 103 9.51 5.88 14.97
CA LEU A 103 10.88 5.50 15.35
C LEU A 103 11.91 6.62 15.15
N GLY A 104 11.46 7.80 14.76
CA GLY A 104 12.29 8.95 14.45
C GLY A 104 11.82 9.65 13.18
N GLU A 105 12.78 10.31 12.53
CA GLU A 105 12.61 11.03 11.29
C GLU A 105 13.29 10.28 10.14
N ILE A 106 12.66 10.30 8.98
CA ILE A 106 13.17 9.83 7.70
C ILE A 106 13.04 10.95 6.66
N TRP A 107 13.73 10.82 5.54
CA TRP A 107 13.64 11.81 4.47
C TRP A 107 12.95 11.19 3.27
N ILE A 108 11.87 11.82 2.82
CA ILE A 108 11.11 11.36 1.67
C ILE A 108 11.29 12.31 0.49
N ASP A 109 11.16 11.77 -0.72
CA ASP A 109 11.12 12.52 -1.97
C ASP A 109 9.74 12.34 -2.59
N ILE A 110 9.07 13.46 -2.86
CA ILE A 110 7.78 13.49 -3.56
C ILE A 110 7.96 14.43 -4.74
N GLU A 111 7.83 13.90 -5.96
CA GLU A 111 7.97 14.66 -7.22
C GLU A 111 9.24 15.56 -7.24
N GLY A 112 10.38 15.04 -6.78
CA GLY A 112 11.67 15.76 -6.75
C GLY A 112 11.82 16.75 -5.61
N THR A 113 10.83 16.84 -4.72
CA THR A 113 10.89 17.66 -3.51
C THR A 113 11.19 16.79 -2.30
N ARG A 114 12.32 17.05 -1.65
CA ARG A 114 12.78 16.28 -0.50
C ARG A 114 12.45 16.98 0.82
N GLY A 115 11.92 16.24 1.79
CA GLY A 115 11.58 16.78 3.11
C GLY A 115 11.51 15.73 4.22
N PRO A 116 11.49 16.17 5.49
CA PRO A 116 11.40 15.28 6.63
C PRO A 116 10.00 14.68 6.79
N ALA A 117 9.94 13.43 7.24
CA ALA A 117 8.71 12.74 7.59
C ALA A 117 8.91 11.85 8.82
N GLN A 118 7.83 11.62 9.57
CA GLN A 118 7.89 10.69 10.71
C GLN A 118 7.94 9.24 10.22
N ALA A 119 8.91 8.47 10.74
CA ALA A 119 9.05 7.03 10.50
C ALA A 119 7.95 6.26 11.23
N ARG A 120 6.72 6.24 10.68
CA ARG A 120 5.56 5.59 11.30
C ARG A 120 5.67 4.06 11.22
N THR A 121 5.36 3.37 12.31
CA THR A 121 5.53 1.91 12.41
C THR A 121 4.39 1.10 11.76
N PHE A 122 3.16 1.64 11.75
CA PHE A 122 2.00 0.92 11.20
C PHE A 122 2.15 0.48 9.73
N PRO A 123 2.68 1.31 8.82
CA PRO A 123 2.94 0.89 7.45
C PRO A 123 3.83 -0.35 7.31
N LEU A 124 4.78 -0.59 8.24
CA LEU A 124 5.61 -1.81 8.19
C LEU A 124 4.77 -3.07 8.37
N TYR A 125 3.76 -3.06 9.25
CA TYR A 125 2.85 -4.20 9.41
C TYR A 125 2.05 -4.50 8.13
N ARG A 126 1.70 -3.46 7.36
CA ARG A 126 1.04 -3.62 6.05
C ARG A 126 2.02 -4.12 5.00
N LEU A 127 3.27 -3.65 5.02
CA LEU A 127 4.32 -4.14 4.13
C LEU A 127 4.62 -5.62 4.37
N GLN A 128 4.64 -6.07 5.62
CA GLN A 128 4.77 -7.50 5.96
C GLN A 128 3.65 -8.33 5.31
N ALA A 129 2.40 -7.87 5.39
CA ALA A 129 1.29 -8.58 4.77
C ALA A 129 1.43 -8.66 3.23
N VAL A 130 2.02 -7.64 2.60
CA VAL A 130 2.33 -7.67 1.15
C VAL A 130 3.39 -8.70 0.85
N THR A 131 4.50 -8.72 1.60
CA THR A 131 5.58 -9.70 1.39
C THR A 131 5.15 -11.13 1.71
N ASP A 132 4.32 -11.32 2.73
CA ASP A 132 3.74 -12.63 3.07
C ASP A 132 2.82 -13.13 1.95
N ALA A 133 1.99 -12.25 1.37
CA ALA A 133 1.11 -12.60 0.26
C ALA A 133 1.92 -12.96 -1.00
N TYR A 134 2.99 -12.23 -1.28
CA TYR A 134 3.90 -12.51 -2.39
C TYR A 134 4.66 -13.83 -2.21
N ASP A 135 5.10 -14.14 -0.98
CA ASP A 135 5.77 -15.41 -0.68
C ASP A 135 4.87 -16.64 -0.75
N ALA A 136 3.58 -16.47 -0.49
CA ALA A 136 2.59 -17.53 -0.57
C ALA A 136 2.12 -17.84 -2.00
N MET A 137 2.53 -17.05 -3.01
CA MET A 137 2.14 -17.28 -4.40
C MET A 137 2.76 -18.56 -4.97
N ASP A 138 1.99 -19.26 -5.80
CA ASP A 138 2.55 -20.31 -6.66
C ASP A 138 3.45 -19.72 -7.76
N ALA A 139 4.16 -20.58 -8.49
CA ALA A 139 5.11 -20.15 -9.51
C ALA A 139 4.46 -19.30 -10.62
N GLY A 140 3.21 -19.60 -11.01
CA GLY A 140 2.52 -18.88 -12.07
C GLY A 140 2.06 -17.49 -11.62
N ALA A 141 1.46 -17.41 -10.43
CA ALA A 141 1.07 -16.13 -9.82
C ALA A 141 2.29 -15.25 -9.54
N LYS A 142 3.39 -15.84 -9.03
CA LYS A 142 4.63 -15.13 -8.75
C LYS A 142 5.27 -14.56 -10.00
N ALA A 143 5.28 -15.32 -11.11
CA ALA A 143 5.78 -14.81 -12.40
C ALA A 143 4.99 -13.58 -12.90
N ARG A 144 3.64 -13.62 -12.82
CA ARG A 144 2.80 -12.46 -13.17
C ARG A 144 3.04 -11.26 -12.24
N ALA A 145 3.21 -11.51 -10.94
CA ALA A 145 3.54 -10.47 -9.98
C ALA A 145 4.93 -9.85 -10.27
N ASP A 146 5.89 -10.67 -10.68
CA ASP A 146 7.23 -10.21 -11.04
C ASP A 146 7.22 -9.30 -12.25
N GLU A 147 6.47 -9.66 -13.30
CA GLU A 147 6.28 -8.83 -14.48
C GLU A 147 5.64 -7.48 -14.13
N LEU A 148 4.62 -7.47 -13.26
CA LEU A 148 4.02 -6.24 -12.76
C LEU A 148 5.06 -5.39 -12.01
N LEU A 149 5.81 -5.99 -11.08
CA LEU A 149 6.81 -5.29 -10.27
C LEU A 149 7.92 -4.69 -11.14
N GLU A 150 8.32 -5.34 -12.23
CA GLU A 150 9.26 -4.74 -13.18
C GLU A 150 8.67 -3.49 -13.85
N ARG A 151 7.44 -3.59 -14.36
CA ARG A 151 6.76 -2.46 -15.04
C ARG A 151 6.57 -1.25 -14.12
N VAL A 152 6.26 -1.49 -12.84
CA VAL A 152 6.08 -0.42 -11.85
C VAL A 152 7.39 -0.05 -11.12
N ARG A 153 8.54 -0.57 -11.56
CA ARG A 153 9.87 -0.31 -10.96
C ARG A 153 9.96 -0.69 -9.46
N GLY A 154 9.18 -1.67 -9.05
CA GLY A 154 9.09 -2.22 -7.70
C GLY A 154 9.90 -3.49 -7.48
N ALA A 155 10.80 -3.86 -8.39
CA ALA A 155 11.59 -5.10 -8.32
C ALA A 155 12.24 -5.36 -6.94
N PRO A 156 12.78 -4.37 -6.20
CA PRO A 156 13.35 -4.63 -4.88
C PRO A 156 12.37 -5.16 -3.83
N LEU A 157 11.05 -5.01 -4.03
CA LEU A 157 10.02 -5.56 -3.13
C LEU A 157 10.07 -7.10 -3.08
N LYS A 158 10.52 -7.75 -4.18
CA LYS A 158 10.61 -9.21 -4.30
C LYS A 158 11.42 -9.83 -3.16
N ASP A 159 12.53 -9.17 -2.83
CA ASP A 159 13.51 -9.64 -1.84
C ASP A 159 13.41 -8.94 -0.48
N PHE A 160 12.64 -7.85 -0.39
CA PHE A 160 12.52 -7.08 0.85
C PHE A 160 11.82 -7.87 1.96
N ARG A 161 12.46 -8.08 3.10
CA ARG A 161 11.81 -8.63 4.29
C ARG A 161 12.12 -7.79 5.52
N LEU A 162 11.13 -7.68 6.42
CA LEU A 162 11.36 -7.02 7.70
C LEU A 162 12.34 -7.83 8.56
N PRO A 163 13.21 -7.16 9.35
CA PRO A 163 14.20 -7.83 10.19
C PRO A 163 13.57 -8.62 11.34
N LYS A 164 12.38 -8.21 11.80
CA LYS A 164 11.57 -8.88 12.83
C LYS A 164 10.10 -8.84 12.41
N ARG A 165 9.37 -9.89 12.76
CA ARG A 165 7.93 -9.99 12.46
C ARG A 165 7.10 -9.15 13.43
N LEU A 166 5.99 -8.63 12.92
CA LEU A 166 5.03 -7.79 13.64
C LEU A 166 3.69 -8.49 13.77
N VAL A 167 3.05 -8.32 14.93
CA VAL A 167 1.69 -8.78 15.24
C VAL A 167 0.83 -7.65 15.80
N ARG A 168 -0.50 -7.85 15.77
CA ARG A 168 -1.47 -6.97 16.44
C ARG A 168 -1.98 -7.64 17.71
N THR A 169 -1.59 -7.09 18.86
CA THR A 169 -2.03 -7.55 20.18
C THR A 169 -2.74 -6.39 20.88
N ASN A 170 -3.98 -6.60 21.35
CA ASN A 170 -4.78 -5.58 22.01
C ASN A 170 -4.83 -4.25 21.22
N TYR A 171 -5.08 -4.35 19.91
CA TYR A 171 -5.15 -3.24 18.95
C TYR A 171 -3.83 -2.46 18.73
N ARG A 172 -2.73 -2.87 19.36
CA ARG A 172 -1.39 -2.26 19.24
C ARG A 172 -0.46 -3.15 18.43
N LEU A 173 0.56 -2.55 17.82
CA LEU A 173 1.64 -3.31 17.20
C LEU A 173 2.61 -3.81 18.26
N ALA A 174 2.98 -5.08 18.15
CA ALA A 174 4.01 -5.71 18.96
C ALA A 174 4.96 -6.52 18.08
N LEU A 175 6.16 -6.79 18.58
CA LEU A 175 7.01 -7.84 18.03
C LEU A 175 6.31 -9.20 18.18
N ALA A 176 6.39 -10.02 17.14
CA ALA A 176 5.88 -11.39 17.14
C ALA A 176 6.61 -12.27 18.16
#